data_AF-A0A959BX46-F1
#
_entry.id   AF-A0A959BX46-F1
#
_cell.length_a   1.000
_cell.length_b   1.000
_cell.length_c   1.000
_cell.angle_alpha   90.00
_cell.angle_beta   90.00
_cell.angle_gamma   90.00
#
_symmetry.space_group_name_H-M   'P 1'
#
loop_
_entity.id
_entity.type
_entity.pdbx_description
1 polymer ?
#
loop_
_entity_poly.entity_id
_entity_poly.type
_entity_poly.pdbx_seq_one_letter_code
_entity_poly.pdbx_strand_id
1 'polypeptide(L)'
;RDNIYHFNLAHYLFHRKDYGQAQVLLNQLDLRDPLLAITVKNLLAKIYYETGQTELLLSFLEAYRIYLYRQELARPRLKEQARNFIDFIRKLARLAPFETEKRKALAESLPPATETFERDWLLKMIRGE
;
A
#
# COMPACT_ATOMS: atom_id res chain seq x y z
N ARG A 1 -1.69 -22.69 3.09
CA ARG A 1 -2.09 -22.36 4.48
C ARG A 1 -1.02 -21.49 5.14
N ASP A 2 0.25 -21.80 4.90
CA ASP A 2 1.39 -21.06 5.43
C ASP A 2 1.43 -19.59 4.96
N ASN A 3 1.09 -19.29 3.70
CA ASN A 3 1.10 -17.89 3.23
C ASN A 3 0.14 -16.98 3.98
N ILE A 4 -1.06 -17.46 4.30
CA ILE A 4 -2.07 -16.66 5.02
C ILE A 4 -1.62 -16.43 6.45
N TYR A 5 -1.04 -17.46 7.09
CA TYR A 5 -0.48 -17.33 8.44
C TYR A 5 0.66 -16.30 8.48
N HIS A 6 1.65 -16.43 7.60
CA HIS A 6 2.79 -15.51 7.56
C HIS A 6 2.38 -14.09 7.15
N PHE A 7 1.41 -13.94 6.24
CA PHE A 7 0.84 -12.64 5.92
C PHE A 7 0.17 -11.99 7.13
N ASN A 8 -0.67 -12.72 7.86
CA ASN A 8 -1.35 -12.21 9.05
C ASN A 8 -0.34 -11.85 10.15
N LEU A 9 0.72 -12.65 10.33
CA LEU A 9 1.80 -12.34 11.26
C LEU A 9 2.56 -11.08 10.86
N ALA A 10 2.88 -10.91 9.57
CA ALA A 10 3.49 -9.69 9.06
C ALA A 10 2.58 -8.47 9.26
N HIS A 11 1.27 -8.62 9.06
CA HIS A 11 0.29 -7.57 9.29
C HIS A 11 0.21 -7.18 10.77
N TYR A 12 0.26 -8.16 11.67
CA TYR A 12 0.35 -7.91 13.12
C TYR A 12 1.65 -7.18 13.50
N LEU A 13 2.79 -7.60 12.96
CA LEU A 13 4.08 -6.96 13.18
C LEU A 13 4.11 -5.52 12.67
N PHE A 14 3.48 -5.25 11.52
CA PHE A 14 3.28 -3.89 11.01
C PHE A 14 2.57 -3.00 12.03
N HIS A 15 1.48 -3.46 12.65
CA HIS A 15 0.77 -2.69 13.68
C HIS A 15 1.58 -2.50 14.95
N ARG A 16 2.51 -3.42 15.25
CA ARG A 16 3.49 -3.27 16.34
C ARG A 16 4.68 -2.39 15.97
N LYS A 17 4.72 -1.83 14.76
CA LYS A 17 5.83 -1.06 14.20
C LYS A 17 7.13 -1.87 14.04
N ASP A 18 7.03 -3.20 14.05
CA ASP A 18 8.16 -4.09 13.74
C ASP A 18 8.23 -4.33 12.23
N TYR A 19 8.63 -3.27 11.52
CA TYR A 19 8.63 -3.25 10.07
C TYR A 19 9.67 -4.19 9.46
N GLY A 20 10.81 -4.38 10.13
CA GLY A 20 11.87 -5.26 9.65
C GLY A 20 11.42 -6.73 9.59
N GLN A 21 10.85 -7.24 10.69
CA GLN A 21 10.34 -8.62 10.69
C GLN A 21 9.13 -8.77 9.76
N ALA A 22 8.26 -7.77 9.67
CA ALA A 22 7.15 -7.78 8.72
C ALA A 22 7.66 -7.90 7.27
N GLN A 23 8.68 -7.14 6.87
CA GLN A 23 9.24 -7.22 5.51
C GLN A 23 9.86 -8.59 5.21
N VAL A 24 10.60 -9.18 6.16
CA VAL A 24 11.21 -10.51 5.99
C VAL A 24 10.13 -11.54 5.68
N LEU A 25 9.04 -11.56 6.45
CA LEU A 25 7.92 -12.48 6.24
C LEU A 25 7.23 -12.24 4.89
N LEU A 26 6.98 -10.98 4.52
CA LEU A 26 6.31 -10.64 3.26
C LEU A 26 7.11 -11.07 2.03
N ASN A 27 8.44 -10.98 2.08
CA ASN A 27 9.32 -11.36 0.98
C ASN A 27 9.43 -12.88 0.77
N GLN A 28 9.01 -13.69 1.74
CA GLN A 28 9.05 -15.16 1.67
C GLN A 28 7.74 -15.77 1.14
N LEU A 29 6.70 -14.97 0.96
CA LEU A 29 5.39 -15.44 0.53
C LEU A 29 5.37 -15.86 -0.94
N ASP A 30 4.73 -16.99 -1.25
CA ASP A 30 4.44 -17.38 -2.63
C ASP A 30 3.26 -16.56 -3.19
N LEU A 31 3.55 -15.63 -4.12
CA LEU A 31 2.61 -14.62 -4.62
C LEU A 31 1.88 -15.03 -5.91
N ARG A 32 1.55 -16.32 -6.07
CA ARG A 32 0.77 -16.81 -7.23
C ARG A 32 -0.66 -16.30 -7.28
N ASP A 33 -1.30 -16.14 -6.11
CA ASP A 33 -2.65 -15.58 -6.03
C ASP A 33 -2.60 -14.04 -6.21
N PRO A 34 -3.31 -13.46 -7.19
CA PRO A 34 -3.24 -12.03 -7.46
C PRO A 34 -3.70 -11.15 -6.30
N LEU A 35 -4.70 -11.58 -5.53
CA LEU A 35 -5.21 -10.82 -4.39
C LEU A 35 -4.16 -10.79 -3.28
N LEU A 36 -3.62 -11.95 -2.89
CA LEU A 36 -2.53 -12.03 -1.92
C LEU A 36 -1.33 -11.17 -2.35
N ALA A 37 -0.93 -11.28 -3.62
CA ALA A 37 0.18 -10.52 -4.18
C ALA A 37 -0.03 -9.00 -4.11
N ILE A 38 -1.27 -8.54 -4.27
CA ILE A 38 -1.67 -7.13 -4.15
C ILE A 38 -1.66 -6.71 -2.68
N THR A 39 -2.26 -7.47 -1.79
CA THR A 39 -2.30 -7.15 -0.36
C THR A 39 -0.90 -7.10 0.27
N VAL A 40 -0.01 -8.03 -0.11
CA VAL A 40 1.40 -8.01 0.30
C VAL A 40 2.11 -6.74 -0.16
N LYS A 41 1.90 -6.34 -1.43
CA LYS A 41 2.51 -5.13 -1.98
C LYS A 41 1.94 -3.86 -1.35
N ASN A 42 0.66 -3.83 -0.99
CA ASN A 42 0.08 -2.73 -0.24
C ASN A 42 0.75 -2.58 1.13
N LEU A 43 0.96 -3.70 1.84
CA LEU A 43 1.61 -3.69 3.14
C LEU A 43 3.09 -3.26 3.04
N LEU A 44 3.82 -3.72 2.02
CA LEU A 44 5.19 -3.24 1.74
C LEU A 44 5.23 -1.74 1.45
N ALA A 45 4.29 -1.21 0.65
CA ALA A 45 4.20 0.22 0.38
C ALA A 45 3.95 1.03 1.66
N LYS A 46 3.04 0.56 2.53
CA LYS A 46 2.80 1.16 3.85
C LYS A 46 4.07 1.16 4.70
N ILE A 47 4.82 0.06 4.72
CA ILE A 47 6.10 -0.02 5.44
C ILE A 47 7.11 1.01 4.94
N TYR A 48 7.30 1.12 3.62
CA TYR A 48 8.23 2.11 3.07
C TYR A 48 7.82 3.55 3.39
N TYR A 49 6.52 3.83 3.42
CA TYR A 49 6.01 5.13 3.85
C TYR A 49 6.28 5.40 5.33
N GLU A 50 5.90 4.48 6.22
CA GLU A 50 6.03 4.61 7.68
C GLU A 50 7.50 4.69 8.15
N THR A 51 8.42 4.12 7.38
CA THR A 51 9.86 4.16 7.65
C THR A 51 10.58 5.35 6.99
N GLY A 52 9.84 6.25 6.32
CA GLY A 52 10.42 7.43 5.67
C GLY A 52 11.27 7.14 4.44
N GLN A 53 11.17 5.94 3.87
CA GLN A 53 11.94 5.49 2.71
C GLN A 53 11.30 5.97 1.40
N THR A 54 11.17 7.28 1.22
CA THR A 54 10.39 7.90 0.13
C THR A 54 10.87 7.50 -1.26
N GLU A 55 12.19 7.51 -1.52
CA GLU A 55 12.72 7.13 -2.85
C GLU A 55 12.45 5.67 -3.17
N LEU A 56 12.64 4.77 -2.19
CA LEU A 56 12.34 3.35 -2.33
C LEU A 56 10.85 3.12 -2.56
N LEU A 57 9.99 3.81 -1.80
CA LEU A 57 8.55 3.78 -2.00
C LEU A 57 8.18 4.17 -3.44
N LEU A 58 8.69 5.29 -3.94
CA LEU A 58 8.35 5.77 -5.28
C LEU A 58 8.78 4.79 -6.38
N SER A 59 9.99 4.24 -6.29
CA SER A 59 10.48 3.20 -7.21
C SER A 59 9.65 1.91 -7.11
N PHE A 60 9.31 1.49 -5.88
CA PHE A 60 8.46 0.32 -5.64
C PHE A 60 7.07 0.49 -6.24
N LEU A 61 6.44 1.66 -6.09
CA LEU A 61 5.11 1.94 -6.63
C LEU A 61 5.09 1.88 -8.16
N GLU A 62 6.19 2.25 -8.82
CA GLU A 62 6.30 2.11 -10.27
C GLU A 62 6.41 0.65 -10.70
N ALA A 63 7.25 -0.14 -10.02
CA ALA A 63 7.31 -1.58 -10.23
C ALA A 63 5.95 -2.26 -9.96
N TYR A 64 5.25 -1.81 -8.91
CA TYR A 64 3.93 -2.32 -8.57
C TYR A 64 2.89 -1.98 -9.66
N ARG A 65 2.93 -0.77 -10.22
CA ARG A 65 2.07 -0.38 -11.35
C ARG A 65 2.29 -1.27 -12.57
N ILE A 66 3.55 -1.58 -12.90
CA ILE A 66 3.90 -2.49 -14.01
C ILE A 66 3.41 -3.92 -13.74
N TYR A 67 3.60 -4.41 -12.51
CA TYR A 67 3.06 -5.71 -12.09
C TYR A 67 1.54 -5.77 -12.28
N LEU A 68 0.79 -4.75 -11.83
CA LEU A 68 -0.66 -4.70 -12.01
C LEU A 68 -1.04 -4.73 -13.48
N TYR A 69 -0.36 -3.96 -14.33
CA TYR A 69 -0.64 -3.96 -15.77
C TYR A 69 -0.55 -5.37 -16.35
N ARG A 70 0.53 -6.09 -16.06
CA ARG A 70 0.82 -7.45 -16.56
C ARG A 70 0.01 -8.57 -15.91
N GLN A 71 -0.62 -8.33 -14.75
CA GLN A 71 -1.34 -9.38 -14.04
C GLN A 71 -2.72 -9.60 -14.67
N GLU A 72 -2.81 -10.56 -15.58
CA GLU A 72 -4.03 -10.91 -16.34
C GLU A 72 -5.06 -11.65 -15.49
N LEU A 73 -4.60 -12.43 -14.50
CA LEU A 73 -5.47 -13.21 -13.61
C LEU A 73 -6.22 -12.34 -12.59
N ALA A 74 -5.80 -11.09 -12.41
CA ALA A 74 -6.47 -10.17 -11.48
C ALA A 74 -7.76 -9.62 -12.09
N ARG A 75 -8.86 -9.69 -11.32
CA ARG A 75 -10.14 -9.09 -11.71
C ARG A 75 -9.98 -7.59 -11.99
N PRO A 76 -10.67 -7.01 -12.98
CA PRO A 76 -10.55 -5.57 -13.31
C PRO A 76 -10.74 -4.65 -12.10
N ARG A 77 -11.76 -4.89 -11.28
CA ARG A 77 -12.02 -4.13 -10.05
C ARG A 77 -10.87 -4.19 -9.05
N LEU A 78 -10.22 -5.35 -8.91
CA LEU A 78 -9.08 -5.53 -8.03
C LEU A 78 -7.87 -4.71 -8.51
N LYS A 79 -7.63 -4.67 -9.83
CA LYS A 79 -6.58 -3.85 -10.45
C LYS A 79 -6.86 -2.35 -10.26
N GLU A 80 -8.11 -1.94 -10.38
CA GLU A 80 -8.54 -0.56 -10.18
C GLU A 80 -8.36 -0.10 -8.73
N GLN A 81 -8.79 -0.90 -7.75
CA GLN A 81 -8.58 -0.61 -6.33
C GLN A 81 -7.10 -0.44 -5.98
N ALA A 82 -6.24 -1.30 -6.53
CA ALA A 82 -4.80 -1.23 -6.31
C ALA A 82 -4.18 -0.02 -7.02
N ARG A 83 -4.66 0.35 -8.21
CA ARG A 83 -4.22 1.56 -8.92
C ARG A 83 -4.58 2.83 -8.13
N ASN A 84 -5.81 2.92 -7.63
CA ASN A 84 -6.24 4.03 -6.78
C ASN A 84 -5.33 4.15 -5.55
N PHE A 85 -5.09 3.04 -4.84
CA PHE A 85 -4.15 3.03 -3.73
C PHE A 85 -2.74 3.54 -4.11
N ILE A 86 -2.16 3.02 -5.20
CA ILE A 86 -0.83 3.43 -5.69
C ILE A 86 -0.79 4.93 -6.00
N ASP A 87 -1.82 5.46 -6.64
CA ASP A 87 -1.85 6.86 -7.03
C ASP A 87 -1.99 7.79 -5.81
N PHE A 88 -2.81 7.41 -4.83
CA PHE A 88 -2.97 8.18 -3.59
C PHE A 88 -1.73 8.16 -2.71
N ILE A 89 -1.11 6.99 -2.49
CA ILE A 89 0.12 6.92 -1.69
C ILE A 89 1.29 7.64 -2.39
N ARG A 90 1.37 7.61 -3.73
CA ARG A 90 2.37 8.39 -4.49
C ARG A 90 2.18 9.89 -4.31
N LYS A 91 0.93 10.38 -4.38
CA LYS A 91 0.61 11.80 -4.13
C LYS A 91 0.98 12.18 -2.71
N LEU A 92 0.58 11.36 -1.74
CA LEU A 92 0.88 11.56 -0.33
C LEU A 92 2.39 11.62 -0.04
N ALA A 93 3.18 10.69 -0.60
CA ALA A 93 4.64 10.65 -0.43
C ALA A 93 5.37 11.87 -1.02
N ARG A 94 4.74 12.59 -1.95
CA ARG A 94 5.27 13.82 -2.55
C ARG A 94 4.77 15.10 -1.90
N LEU A 95 3.76 15.02 -1.03
CA LEU A 95 3.22 16.18 -0.34
C LEU A 95 4.12 16.56 0.83
N ALA A 96 4.51 17.83 0.87
CA ALA A 96 5.26 18.33 2.01
C ALA A 96 4.35 18.41 3.26
N PRO A 97 4.90 18.27 4.48
CA PRO A 97 4.09 18.31 5.72
C PRO A 97 3.28 19.59 5.90
N PHE A 98 3.79 20.73 5.41
CA PHE A 98 3.17 22.05 5.57
C PHE A 98 2.06 22.37 4.53
N GLU A 99 1.84 21.51 3.53
CA GLU A 99 0.83 21.75 2.49
C GLU A 99 -0.58 21.33 2.94
N THR A 100 -1.08 21.98 3.99
CA THR A 100 -2.35 21.65 4.66
C THR A 100 -3.55 21.63 3.72
N GLU A 101 -3.69 22.65 2.85
CA GLU A 101 -4.80 22.72 1.89
C GLU A 101 -4.75 21.59 0.86
N LYS A 102 -3.56 21.24 0.36
CA LYS A 102 -3.40 20.11 -0.58
C LYS A 102 -3.69 18.77 0.10
N ARG A 103 -3.32 18.61 1.37
CA ARG A 103 -3.66 17.43 2.18
C ARG A 103 -5.16 17.32 2.38
N LYS A 104 -5.84 18.42 2.70
CA LYS A 104 -7.30 18.45 2.82
C LYS A 104 -7.99 18.06 1.51
N ALA A 105 -7.58 18.66 0.39
CA ALA A 105 -8.11 18.29 -0.93
C ALA A 105 -7.81 16.83 -1.30
N LEU A 106 -6.65 16.29 -0.91
CA LEU A 106 -6.33 14.87 -1.10
C LEU A 106 -7.23 13.96 -0.26
N ALA A 107 -7.56 14.34 0.97
CA ALA A 107 -8.48 13.59 1.83
C ALA A 107 -9.92 13.60 1.27
N GLU A 108 -10.37 14.75 0.76
CA GLU A 108 -11.71 14.91 0.18
C GLU A 108 -11.87 14.15 -1.15
N SER A 109 -10.80 14.07 -1.95
CA SER A 109 -10.80 13.32 -3.21
C SER A 109 -10.62 11.81 -3.03
N LEU A 110 -10.38 11.32 -1.80
CA LEU A 110 -10.14 9.91 -1.52
C LEU A 110 -11.41 9.07 -1.83
N PRO A 111 -11.33 8.09 -2.76
CA PRO A 111 -12.49 7.29 -3.14
C PRO A 111 -13.03 6.44 -1.97
N PRO A 112 -14.26 5.92 -2.08
CA PRO A 112 -14.84 5.05 -1.05
C PRO A 112 -14.05 3.75 -0.89
N ALA A 113 -14.23 3.07 0.25
CA ALA A 113 -13.49 1.84 0.57
C ALA A 113 -13.78 0.69 -0.42
N THR A 114 -14.89 0.78 -1.16
CA THR A 114 -15.25 -0.14 -2.23
C THR A 114 -14.39 0.01 -3.49
N GLU A 115 -13.63 1.10 -3.61
CA GLU A 115 -12.90 1.52 -4.81
C GLU A 115 -11.41 1.75 -4.56
N THR A 116 -10.92 1.71 -3.31
CA THR A 116 -9.48 1.76 -3.02
C THR A 116 -9.11 0.84 -1.87
N PHE A 117 -7.89 0.30 -1.94
CA PHE A 117 -7.30 -0.37 -0.79
C PHE A 117 -6.84 0.61 0.28
N GLU A 118 -6.75 0.11 1.51
CA GLU A 118 -6.12 0.78 2.66
C GLU A 118 -6.66 2.19 2.92
N ARG A 119 -7.95 2.43 2.62
CA ARG A 119 -8.54 3.77 2.66
C ARG A 119 -8.35 4.45 4.02
N ASP A 120 -8.62 3.73 5.10
CA ASP A 120 -8.55 4.29 6.45
C ASP A 120 -7.11 4.65 6.83
N TRP A 121 -6.14 3.82 6.41
CA TRP A 121 -4.73 4.12 6.60
C TRP A 121 -4.29 5.34 5.76
N LEU A 122 -4.69 5.43 4.49
CA LEU A 122 -4.42 6.60 3.65
C LEU A 122 -4.98 7.87 4.28
N LEU A 123 -6.23 7.83 4.74
CA LEU A 123 -6.88 8.98 5.38
C LEU A 123 -6.13 9.41 6.64
N LYS A 124 -5.74 8.46 7.49
CA LYS A 124 -4.95 8.72 8.70
C LYS A 124 -3.64 9.44 8.35
N MET A 125 -2.89 8.91 7.38
CA MET A 125 -1.60 9.48 6.96
C MET A 125 -1.75 10.85 6.27
N ILE A 126 -2.84 11.08 5.54
CA ILE A 126 -3.13 12.40 4.94
C ILE A 126 -3.37 13.44 6.04
N ARG A 127 -4.12 13.09 7.09
CA ARG A 127 -4.45 13.96 8.23
C ARG A 127 -3.28 14.18 9.19
N GLY A 128 -2.25 13.35 9.13
CA GLY A 128 -1.09 13.43 10.04
C GLY A 128 -1.36 12.87 11.44
N GLU A 129 -2.28 11.91 11.53
CA GLU A 129 -2.64 11.17 12.76
C GLU A 129 -1.76 9.92 12.99
#